data_AF-A0AAU5V9A9-F1
#
_entry.id   AF-A0AAU5V9A9-F1
#
_cell.length_a   1.000
_cell.length_b   1.000
_cell.length_c   1.000
_cell.angle_alpha   90.00
_cell.angle_beta   90.00
_cell.angle_gamma   90.00
#
_symmetry.space_group_name_H-M   'P 1'
#
loop_
_entity.id
_entity.type
_entity.pdbx_description
1 polymer ?
#
loop_
_entity_poly.entity_id
_entity_poly.type
_entity_poly.pdbx_seq_one_letter_code
_entity_poly.pdbx_strand_id
1 'polypeptide(L)'
;MPDINRCQICGEAAPPIDGQCGEITGYRLVRDPWSDSPSFLDGNLHFSCLEESDRRGEFHAEFVHLVQSGHEEIPGLESSHPPLTRMGLSMRPVFSGDACDIFQSRLSDRWMLVKKTGPWFGFGLPQLRAIGSGEIPVSASEVTRYRLPVDLGDKVGRYGLSELLESLGVAHRYADADELARVQYRFRDYYAPKRLIDYVAVAPLPLPEEARTFLAAHAKTYTPVTFDEEDA
;
A
#
# COMPACT_ATOMS: atom_id res chain seq x y z
N MET A 1 -11.72 -13.34 13.61
CA MET A 1 -11.30 -12.13 12.88
C MET A 1 -9.85 -12.33 12.49
N PRO A 2 -9.50 -12.18 11.21
CA PRO A 2 -8.13 -12.34 10.73
C PRO A 2 -7.18 -11.43 11.51
N ASP A 3 -5.94 -11.87 11.72
CA ASP A 3 -4.94 -11.01 12.34
C ASP A 3 -4.47 -9.98 11.30
N ILE A 4 -4.86 -8.72 11.47
CA ILE A 4 -4.50 -7.62 10.55
C ILE A 4 -2.99 -7.49 10.32
N ASN A 5 -2.16 -8.00 11.24
CA ASN A 5 -0.70 -7.96 11.17
C ASN A 5 -0.09 -9.09 10.34
N ARG A 6 -0.92 -10.01 9.85
CA ARG A 6 -0.52 -11.09 8.94
C ARG A 6 -0.99 -10.78 7.52
N CYS A 7 -0.28 -11.35 6.55
CA CYS A 7 -0.72 -11.32 5.18
C CYS A 7 -2.03 -12.09 5.04
N GLN A 8 -3.05 -11.48 4.45
CA GLN A 8 -4.35 -12.14 4.27
C GLN A 8 -4.32 -13.29 3.23
N ILE A 9 -3.22 -13.44 2.48
CA ILE A 9 -3.04 -14.51 1.50
C ILE A 9 -2.27 -15.69 2.10
N CYS A 10 -1.05 -15.48 2.61
CA CYS A 10 -0.20 -16.57 3.11
C CYS A 10 -0.28 -16.79 4.63
N GLY A 11 -0.90 -15.90 5.40
CA GLY A 11 -1.00 -16.00 6.86
C GLY A 11 0.30 -15.77 7.63
N GLU A 12 1.39 -15.43 6.95
CA GLU A 12 2.68 -15.07 7.55
C GLU A 12 2.70 -13.62 8.06
N ALA A 13 3.70 -13.25 8.86
CA ALA A 13 3.88 -11.89 9.36
C ALA A 13 4.05 -10.90 8.18
N ALA A 14 3.36 -9.76 8.20
CA ALA A 14 3.41 -8.79 7.10
C ALA A 14 3.64 -7.36 7.62
N PRO A 15 4.85 -7.04 8.15
CA PRO A 15 5.19 -5.67 8.50
C PRO A 15 5.06 -4.74 7.26
N PRO A 16 4.29 -3.63 7.35
CA PRO A 16 4.11 -2.72 6.22
C PRO A 16 5.41 -2.06 5.78
N ILE A 17 5.74 -2.18 4.50
CA ILE A 17 6.87 -1.51 3.87
C ILE A 17 6.38 -1.05 2.50
N ASP A 18 6.25 0.26 2.33
CA ASP A 18 5.80 0.84 1.06
C ASP A 18 6.63 0.30 -0.10
N GLY A 19 5.94 -0.11 -1.17
CA GLY A 19 6.60 -0.77 -2.31
C GLY A 19 6.59 -2.30 -2.25
N GLN A 20 6.40 -2.90 -1.07
CA GLN A 20 6.58 -4.35 -0.87
C GLN A 20 5.44 -5.01 -0.06
N CYS A 21 4.80 -4.28 0.84
CA CYS A 21 3.66 -4.73 1.64
C CYS A 21 2.74 -3.56 1.95
N GLY A 22 1.42 -3.74 1.78
CA GLY A 22 0.42 -2.69 2.00
C GLY A 22 -0.81 -3.18 2.75
N GLU A 23 -1.47 -2.25 3.44
CA GLU A 23 -2.70 -2.52 4.21
C GLU A 23 -3.96 -2.12 3.43
N ILE A 24 -4.98 -2.97 3.47
CA ILE A 24 -6.35 -2.60 3.14
C ILE A 24 -7.11 -2.42 4.45
N THR A 25 -7.58 -1.21 4.71
CA THR A 25 -8.38 -0.93 5.91
C THR A 25 -9.82 -1.43 5.73
N GLY A 26 -10.35 -2.18 6.69
CA GLY A 26 -11.64 -2.88 6.55
C GLY A 26 -12.84 -1.98 6.21
N TYR A 27 -12.83 -0.71 6.62
CA TYR A 27 -13.89 0.26 6.25
C TYR A 27 -13.91 0.61 4.75
N ARG A 28 -12.92 0.17 3.97
CA ARG A 28 -12.90 0.29 2.51
C ARG A 28 -13.77 -0.76 1.83
N LEU A 29 -14.21 -1.80 2.55
CA LEU A 29 -15.13 -2.81 2.04
C LEU A 29 -14.68 -3.42 0.70
N VAL A 30 -13.39 -3.69 0.55
CA VAL A 30 -12.83 -4.42 -0.60
C VAL A 30 -13.15 -5.88 -0.40
N ARG A 31 -13.83 -6.53 -1.35
CA ARG A 31 -14.14 -7.96 -1.24
C ARG A 31 -12.87 -8.80 -1.16
N ASP A 32 -12.90 -9.81 -0.30
CA ASP A 32 -11.81 -10.78 -0.15
C ASP A 32 -12.00 -11.97 -1.12
N PRO A 33 -11.19 -12.08 -2.19
CA PRO A 33 -11.30 -13.18 -3.15
C PRO A 33 -10.64 -14.48 -2.68
N TRP A 34 -9.90 -14.46 -1.57
CA TRP A 34 -9.19 -15.60 -1.00
C TRP A 34 -9.95 -16.30 0.11
N SER A 35 -10.99 -15.66 0.66
CA SER A 35 -11.80 -16.23 1.72
C SER A 35 -12.76 -17.30 1.22
N ASP A 36 -12.92 -18.37 2.02
CA ASP A 36 -13.87 -19.46 1.77
C ASP A 36 -15.34 -19.01 1.90
N SER A 37 -15.58 -17.84 2.51
CA SER A 37 -16.90 -17.24 2.65
C SER A 37 -16.90 -15.75 2.30
N PRO A 38 -18.03 -15.19 1.82
CA PRO A 38 -18.12 -13.77 1.48
C PRO A 38 -17.65 -12.91 2.65
N SER A 39 -16.58 -12.15 2.43
CA SER A 39 -15.98 -11.27 3.42
C SER A 39 -15.28 -10.08 2.76
N PHE A 40 -14.87 -9.11 3.58
CA PHE A 40 -14.08 -7.96 3.15
C PHE A 40 -12.67 -8.07 3.72
N LEU A 41 -11.69 -7.60 2.95
CA LEU A 41 -10.30 -7.51 3.37
C LEU A 41 -10.14 -6.48 4.48
N ASP A 42 -9.43 -6.87 5.52
CA ASP A 42 -9.00 -6.00 6.62
C ASP A 42 -7.62 -6.47 7.08
N GLY A 43 -6.56 -5.82 6.60
CA GLY A 43 -5.19 -6.12 6.98
C GLY A 43 -4.17 -6.06 5.86
N ASN A 44 -2.99 -6.61 6.16
CA ASN A 44 -1.80 -6.50 5.33
C ASN A 44 -1.77 -7.52 4.19
N LEU A 45 -1.08 -7.16 3.11
CA LEU A 45 -0.84 -7.97 1.93
C LEU A 45 0.62 -7.83 1.50
N HIS A 46 1.37 -8.94 1.44
CA HIS A 46 2.63 -8.97 0.72
C HIS A 46 2.35 -8.77 -0.77
N PHE A 47 3.08 -7.86 -1.40
CA PHE A 47 2.90 -7.61 -2.82
C PHE A 47 3.37 -8.79 -3.66
N SER A 48 4.39 -9.53 -3.24
CA SER A 48 4.78 -10.80 -3.86
C SER A 48 3.62 -11.82 -3.89
N CYS A 49 2.92 -12.02 -2.77
CA CYS A 49 1.75 -12.90 -2.72
C CYS A 49 0.60 -12.44 -3.64
N LEU A 50 0.40 -11.12 -3.79
CA LEU A 50 -0.58 -10.59 -4.75
C LEU A 50 -0.21 -10.93 -6.19
N GLU A 51 1.06 -10.75 -6.56
CA GLU A 51 1.52 -10.98 -7.94
C GLU A 51 1.45 -12.45 -8.35
N GLU A 52 1.73 -13.35 -7.40
CA GLU A 52 1.73 -14.81 -7.56
C GLU A 52 0.31 -15.43 -7.49
N SER A 53 -0.67 -14.69 -6.97
CA SER A 53 -2.01 -15.21 -6.71
C SER A 53 -2.83 -15.41 -8.00
N ASP A 54 -3.47 -16.58 -8.12
CA ASP A 54 -4.43 -16.88 -9.20
C ASP A 54 -5.67 -15.97 -9.16
N ARG A 55 -5.99 -15.40 -7.99
CA ARG A 55 -7.12 -14.48 -7.78
C ARG A 55 -6.77 -13.02 -8.03
N ARG A 56 -5.55 -12.70 -8.48
CA ARG A 56 -5.06 -11.31 -8.63
C ARG A 56 -5.96 -10.46 -9.53
N GLY A 57 -6.58 -11.05 -10.56
CA GLY A 57 -7.49 -10.33 -11.46
C GLY A 57 -8.77 -9.86 -10.78
N GLU A 58 -9.35 -10.70 -9.91
CA GLU A 58 -10.53 -10.36 -9.11
C GLU A 58 -10.22 -9.24 -8.11
N PHE A 59 -9.10 -9.38 -7.38
CA PHE A 59 -8.61 -8.33 -6.48
C PHE A 59 -8.36 -7.01 -7.23
N HIS A 60 -7.64 -7.07 -8.35
CA HIS A 60 -7.29 -5.88 -9.13
C HIS A 60 -8.53 -5.12 -9.60
N ALA A 61 -9.54 -5.83 -10.12
CA ALA A 61 -10.79 -5.21 -10.56
C ALA A 61 -11.53 -4.52 -9.40
N GLU A 62 -11.64 -5.19 -8.25
CA GLU A 62 -12.28 -4.63 -7.06
C GLU A 62 -11.50 -3.42 -6.49
N PHE A 63 -10.17 -3.51 -6.44
CA PHE A 63 -9.31 -2.44 -5.93
C PHE A 63 -9.31 -1.21 -6.86
N VAL A 64 -9.24 -1.40 -8.18
CA VAL A 64 -9.37 -0.28 -9.14
C VAL A 64 -10.75 0.37 -9.03
N HIS A 65 -11.81 -0.43 -8.87
CA HIS A 65 -13.15 0.11 -8.64
C HIS A 65 -13.20 0.97 -7.37
N LEU A 66 -12.64 0.51 -6.24
CA LEU A 66 -12.51 1.31 -5.02
C LEU A 66 -11.77 2.63 -5.27
N VAL A 67 -10.64 2.59 -5.98
CA VAL A 67 -9.80 3.77 -6.26
C VAL A 67 -10.59 4.82 -7.04
N GLN A 68 -11.40 4.38 -8.00
CA GLN A 68 -12.18 5.27 -8.86
C GLN A 68 -13.47 5.77 -8.22
N SER A 69 -14.11 4.95 -7.41
CA SER A 69 -15.39 5.26 -6.78
C SER A 69 -15.30 6.38 -5.75
N GLY A 70 -16.39 7.12 -5.59
CA GLY A 70 -16.59 8.03 -4.47
C GLY A 70 -17.26 7.33 -3.29
N HIS A 71 -18.22 8.00 -2.67
CA HIS A 71 -19.12 7.33 -1.73
C HIS A 71 -20.20 6.61 -2.55
N GLU A 72 -20.36 5.31 -2.34
CA GLU A 72 -21.35 4.52 -3.06
C GLU A 72 -22.00 3.47 -2.15
N GLU A 73 -23.20 3.04 -2.51
CA GLU A 73 -23.84 1.86 -1.90
C GLU A 73 -23.40 0.61 -2.66
N ILE A 74 -22.84 -0.35 -1.94
CA ILE A 74 -22.51 -1.67 -2.48
C ILE A 74 -23.44 -2.73 -1.88
N PRO A 75 -23.73 -3.83 -2.60
CA PRO A 75 -24.43 -4.96 -2.02
C PRO A 75 -23.67 -5.51 -0.81
N GLY A 76 -24.41 -5.88 0.24
CA GLY A 76 -23.86 -6.59 1.38
C GLY A 76 -23.22 -7.94 0.99
N LEU A 77 -22.56 -8.58 1.96
CA LEU A 77 -21.95 -9.90 1.76
C LEU A 77 -22.97 -11.01 1.50
N GLU A 78 -24.20 -10.81 1.98
CA GLU A 78 -25.34 -11.71 1.77
C GLU A 78 -26.51 -10.90 1.19
N SER A 79 -27.36 -11.55 0.39
CA SER A 79 -28.51 -10.91 -0.26
C SER A 79 -29.58 -10.40 0.74
N SER A 80 -29.56 -10.92 1.96
CA SER A 80 -30.42 -10.53 3.08
C SER A 80 -29.92 -9.27 3.80
N HIS A 81 -28.66 -8.88 3.61
CA HIS A 81 -28.08 -7.73 4.30
C HIS A 81 -28.45 -6.43 3.58
N PRO A 82 -28.71 -5.34 4.34
CA PRO A 82 -28.87 -4.03 3.73
C PRO A 82 -27.60 -3.65 2.95
N PRO A 83 -27.72 -2.78 1.93
CA PRO A 83 -26.56 -2.20 1.26
C PRO A 83 -25.61 -1.56 2.26
N LEU A 84 -24.32 -1.62 1.96
CA LEU A 84 -23.26 -1.02 2.76
C LEU A 84 -22.72 0.21 2.04
N THR A 85 -22.38 1.24 2.79
CA THR A 85 -21.73 2.44 2.22
C THR A 85 -20.23 2.23 2.16
N ARG A 86 -19.68 2.18 0.94
CA ARG A 86 -18.23 2.11 0.70
C ARG A 86 -17.65 3.52 0.50
N MET A 87 -16.53 3.76 1.16
CA MET A 87 -15.75 4.99 1.03
C MET A 87 -14.62 4.79 0.01
N GLY A 88 -14.90 5.06 -1.27
CA GLY A 88 -13.89 5.05 -2.32
C GLY A 88 -12.93 6.26 -2.27
N LEU A 89 -12.00 6.34 -3.23
CA LEU A 89 -10.96 7.38 -3.26
C LEU A 89 -11.22 8.52 -4.25
N SER A 90 -12.24 8.42 -5.10
CA SER A 90 -12.65 9.42 -6.10
C SER A 90 -11.51 9.84 -7.05
N MET A 91 -10.60 8.92 -7.37
CA MET A 91 -9.44 9.21 -8.21
C MET A 91 -9.76 8.94 -9.67
N ARG A 92 -9.37 9.84 -10.57
CA ARG A 92 -9.58 9.68 -12.02
C ARG A 92 -8.36 9.01 -12.66
N PRO A 93 -8.54 8.13 -13.67
CA PRO A 93 -7.40 7.62 -14.43
C PRO A 93 -6.73 8.77 -15.20
N VAL A 94 -5.41 8.79 -15.22
CA VAL A 94 -4.59 9.75 -15.99
C VAL A 94 -3.59 9.05 -16.91
N PHE A 95 -3.33 7.76 -16.67
CA PHE A 95 -2.51 6.90 -17.52
C PHE A 95 -2.99 5.46 -17.39
N SER A 96 -2.95 4.73 -18.50
CA SER A 96 -3.20 3.29 -18.57
C SER A 96 -2.16 2.68 -19.51
N GLY A 97 -1.30 1.83 -18.98
CA GLY A 97 -0.26 1.12 -19.71
C GLY A 97 -0.42 -0.40 -19.61
N ASP A 98 0.61 -1.11 -20.07
CA ASP A 98 0.63 -2.57 -20.08
C ASP A 98 0.93 -3.15 -18.70
N ALA A 99 1.76 -2.45 -17.90
CA ALA A 99 2.18 -2.89 -16.58
C ALA A 99 1.36 -2.26 -15.45
N CYS A 100 0.77 -1.09 -15.66
CA CYS A 100 0.05 -0.37 -14.61
C CYS A 100 -0.96 0.67 -15.10
N ASP A 101 -1.81 1.11 -14.18
CA ASP A 101 -2.64 2.31 -14.29
C ASP A 101 -2.20 3.37 -13.27
N ILE A 102 -2.38 4.64 -13.61
CA ILE A 102 -2.15 5.75 -12.67
C ILE A 102 -3.44 6.55 -12.54
N PHE A 103 -3.82 6.78 -11.30
CA PHE A 103 -4.97 7.57 -10.91
C PHE A 103 -4.53 8.83 -10.17
N GLN A 104 -5.29 9.90 -10.33
CA GLN A 104 -5.02 11.19 -9.71
C GLN A 104 -6.24 11.66 -8.91
N SER A 105 -6.01 12.18 -7.72
CA SER A 105 -7.04 12.86 -6.92
C SER A 105 -7.43 14.19 -7.59
N ARG A 106 -8.72 14.52 -7.56
CA ARG A 106 -9.20 15.84 -8.02
C ARG A 106 -9.05 16.93 -6.96
N LEU A 107 -8.85 16.54 -5.69
CA LEU A 107 -8.95 17.42 -4.54
C LEU A 107 -7.60 17.69 -3.87
N SER A 108 -6.54 16.98 -4.27
CA SER A 108 -5.24 17.07 -3.62
C SER A 108 -4.13 16.61 -4.57
N ASP A 109 -2.88 16.99 -4.26
CA ASP A 109 -1.68 16.53 -4.97
C ASP A 109 -1.34 15.08 -4.59
N ARG A 110 -2.23 14.15 -4.94
CA ARG A 110 -2.11 12.72 -4.63
C ARG A 110 -2.40 11.88 -5.86
N TRP A 111 -1.56 10.86 -6.04
CA TRP A 111 -1.68 9.87 -7.09
C TRP A 111 -1.62 8.47 -6.49
N MET A 112 -2.18 7.53 -7.24
CA MET A 112 -2.13 6.10 -6.96
C MET A 112 -1.68 5.41 -8.23
N LEU A 113 -0.60 4.65 -8.17
CA LEU A 113 -0.27 3.67 -9.21
C LEU A 113 -0.82 2.32 -8.78
N VAL A 114 -1.47 1.60 -9.69
CA VAL A 114 -1.91 0.22 -9.49
C VAL A 114 -1.30 -0.63 -10.59
N LYS A 115 -0.45 -1.61 -10.25
CA LYS A 115 0.10 -2.56 -11.21
C LYS A 115 -1.01 -3.50 -11.68
N LYS A 116 -0.98 -3.92 -12.94
CA LYS A 116 -1.90 -4.94 -13.48
C LYS A 116 -1.80 -6.29 -12.76
N THR A 117 -0.69 -6.51 -12.05
CA THR A 117 -0.46 -7.69 -11.21
C THR A 117 -1.07 -7.59 -9.80
N GLY A 118 -1.65 -6.44 -9.42
CA GLY A 118 -2.32 -6.23 -8.13
C GLY A 118 -1.69 -5.15 -7.22
N PRO A 119 -0.36 -5.13 -6.99
CA PRO A 119 0.26 -4.17 -6.07
C PRO A 119 -0.02 -2.71 -6.39
N TRP A 120 -0.02 -1.86 -5.37
CA TRP A 120 -0.32 -0.43 -5.50
C TRP A 120 0.65 0.46 -4.72
N PHE A 121 0.79 1.71 -5.17
CA PHE A 121 1.64 2.71 -4.50
C PHE A 121 0.95 4.08 -4.50
N GLY A 122 0.75 4.64 -3.31
CA GLY A 122 0.35 6.03 -3.15
C GLY A 122 1.56 6.95 -3.18
N PHE A 123 1.46 8.10 -3.85
CA PHE A 123 2.51 9.11 -3.85
C PHE A 123 1.94 10.52 -3.98
N GLY A 124 2.74 11.52 -3.60
CA GLY A 124 2.32 12.92 -3.60
C GLY A 124 3.24 13.82 -4.43
N LEU A 125 3.04 15.13 -4.27
CA LEU A 125 3.81 16.15 -4.98
C LEU A 125 5.34 16.01 -4.83
N PRO A 126 5.90 15.70 -3.65
CA PRO A 126 7.35 15.52 -3.51
C PRO A 126 7.89 14.41 -4.40
N GLN A 127 7.21 13.26 -4.47
CA GLN A 127 7.60 12.14 -5.32
C GLN A 127 7.45 12.48 -6.81
N LEU A 128 6.36 13.18 -7.20
CA LEU A 128 6.20 13.63 -8.59
C LEU A 128 7.34 14.56 -9.01
N ARG A 129 7.77 15.49 -8.14
CA ARG A 129 8.91 16.39 -8.40
C ARG A 129 10.24 15.64 -8.50
N ALA A 130 10.47 14.65 -7.65
CA ALA A 130 11.65 13.79 -7.73
C ALA A 130 11.70 13.06 -9.08
N ILE A 131 10.58 12.45 -9.50
CA ILE A 131 10.48 11.78 -10.81
C ILE A 131 10.73 12.77 -11.96
N GLY A 132 10.14 13.97 -11.90
CA GLY A 132 10.34 15.02 -12.90
C GLY A 132 11.79 15.49 -13.03
N SER A 133 12.57 15.36 -11.96
CA SER A 133 14.01 15.69 -11.90
C SER A 133 14.90 14.50 -12.27
N GLY A 134 14.33 13.35 -12.63
CA GLY A 134 15.05 12.13 -12.98
C GLY A 134 15.51 11.29 -11.76
N GLU A 135 15.08 11.64 -10.56
CA GLU A 135 15.41 10.91 -9.33
C GLU A 135 14.47 9.71 -9.12
N ILE A 136 14.89 8.79 -8.24
CA ILE A 136 14.05 7.67 -7.81
C ILE A 136 13.15 8.18 -6.67
N PRO A 137 11.81 8.15 -6.83
CA PRO A 137 10.91 8.56 -5.76
C PRO A 137 11.00 7.58 -4.59
N VAL A 138 10.96 8.11 -3.38
CA VAL A 138 10.89 7.33 -2.15
C VAL A 138 9.53 7.53 -1.47
N SER A 139 9.11 6.54 -0.69
CA SER A 139 7.90 6.60 0.11
C SER A 139 7.90 7.76 1.11
N ALA A 140 6.74 8.06 1.68
CA ALA A 140 6.65 9.07 2.73
C ALA A 140 7.38 8.60 4.00
N SER A 141 8.01 9.55 4.70
CA SER A 141 8.67 9.27 5.99
C SER A 141 7.66 9.35 7.12
N GLU A 142 6.90 8.27 7.30
CA GLU A 142 5.88 8.16 8.34
C GLU A 142 6.26 7.07 9.36
N VAL A 143 5.76 7.23 10.59
CA VAL A 143 5.94 6.21 11.63
C VAL A 143 4.91 5.11 11.42
N THR A 144 5.40 3.92 11.08
CA THR A 144 4.61 2.70 10.99
C THR A 144 4.57 2.04 12.36
N ARG A 145 3.36 1.75 12.84
CA ARG A 145 3.11 0.93 14.02
C ARG A 145 2.68 -0.47 13.59
N TYR A 146 3.35 -1.48 14.10
CA TYR A 146 3.07 -2.88 13.76
C TYR A 146 3.06 -3.76 15.01
N ARG A 147 2.13 -4.71 15.10
CA ARG A 147 2.12 -5.69 16.19
C ARG A 147 2.85 -6.95 15.76
N LEU A 148 3.98 -7.23 16.40
CA LEU A 148 4.75 -8.44 16.16
C LEU A 148 3.92 -9.67 16.54
N PRO A 149 3.91 -10.73 15.70
CA PRO A 149 3.20 -11.97 16.00
C PRO A 149 3.86 -12.77 17.14
N VAL A 150 5.13 -12.49 17.43
CA VAL A 150 5.94 -13.08 18.49
C VAL A 150 6.68 -11.99 19.25
N ASP A 151 7.02 -12.22 20.51
CA ASP A 151 7.89 -11.30 21.24
C ASP A 151 9.35 -11.55 20.84
N LEU A 152 9.98 -10.57 20.20
CA LEU A 152 11.38 -10.63 19.77
C LEU A 152 12.35 -10.18 20.89
N GLY A 153 11.82 -9.80 22.05
CA GLY A 153 12.57 -9.34 23.21
C GLY A 153 13.27 -7.99 23.00
N ASP A 154 14.10 -7.61 23.98
CA ASP A 154 14.74 -6.29 24.05
C ASP A 154 15.73 -6.00 22.90
N LYS A 155 16.10 -7.02 22.12
CA LYS A 155 17.03 -6.87 20.99
C LYS A 155 16.38 -6.24 19.76
N VAL A 156 15.04 -6.21 19.68
CA VAL A 156 14.32 -5.68 18.51
C VAL A 156 14.71 -4.23 18.18
N GLY A 157 15.06 -3.42 19.19
CA GLY A 157 15.51 -2.04 18.99
C GLY A 157 16.88 -1.89 18.32
N ARG A 158 17.60 -3.00 18.12
CA ARG A 158 18.90 -3.03 17.44
C ARG A 158 18.82 -3.62 16.04
N TYR A 159 17.67 -4.18 15.66
CA TYR A 159 17.54 -4.87 14.39
C TYR A 159 17.62 -3.87 13.23
N GLY A 160 18.41 -4.21 12.22
CA GLY A 160 18.20 -3.68 10.88
C GLY A 160 16.94 -4.27 10.25
N LEU A 161 16.52 -3.73 9.10
CA LEU A 161 15.33 -4.23 8.42
C LEU A 161 15.41 -5.72 8.06
N SER A 162 16.52 -6.14 7.46
CA SER A 162 16.73 -7.54 7.08
C SER A 162 16.69 -8.46 8.30
N GLU A 163 17.35 -8.09 9.40
CA GLU A 163 17.35 -8.86 10.64
C GLU A 163 15.94 -8.99 11.25
N LEU A 164 15.13 -7.92 11.14
CA LEU A 164 13.72 -7.94 11.57
C LEU A 164 12.91 -8.93 10.71
N LEU A 165 13.02 -8.85 9.38
CA LEU A 165 12.27 -9.72 8.46
C LEU A 165 12.71 -11.19 8.57
N GLU A 166 14.01 -11.44 8.75
CA GLU A 166 14.57 -12.77 9.02
C GLU A 166 14.07 -13.34 10.35
N SER A 167 14.07 -12.53 11.42
CA SER A 167 13.56 -12.93 12.74
C SER A 167 12.08 -13.23 12.72
N LEU A 168 11.33 -12.62 11.81
CA LEU A 168 9.91 -12.91 11.56
C LEU A 168 9.70 -14.11 10.61
N GLY A 169 10.75 -14.61 9.97
CA GLY A 169 10.70 -15.73 9.01
C GLY A 169 10.15 -15.36 7.63
N VAL A 170 10.04 -14.06 7.32
CA VAL A 170 9.31 -13.58 6.12
C VAL A 170 10.18 -12.85 5.12
N ALA A 171 11.50 -12.80 5.31
CA ALA A 171 12.44 -12.14 4.39
C ALA A 171 12.24 -12.56 2.91
N HIS A 172 11.87 -13.82 2.67
CA HIS A 172 11.59 -14.37 1.33
C HIS A 172 10.35 -13.78 0.63
N ARG A 173 9.51 -13.02 1.34
CA ARG A 173 8.32 -12.33 0.78
C ARG A 173 8.60 -10.89 0.36
N TYR A 174 9.75 -10.37 0.75
CA TYR A 174 10.18 -9.00 0.48
C TYR A 174 11.24 -9.01 -0.63
N ALA A 175 11.66 -7.82 -1.06
CA ALA A 175 12.70 -7.65 -2.06
C ALA A 175 14.02 -8.32 -1.64
N ASP A 176 14.92 -8.54 -2.59
CA ASP A 176 16.23 -9.13 -2.29
C ASP A 176 17.08 -8.22 -1.38
N ALA A 177 18.22 -8.76 -0.90
CA ALA A 177 19.07 -8.05 0.04
C ALA A 177 19.59 -6.70 -0.49
N ASP A 178 19.86 -6.59 -1.78
CA ASP A 178 20.41 -5.38 -2.40
C ASP A 178 19.34 -4.29 -2.51
N GLU A 179 18.09 -4.66 -2.80
CA GLU A 179 16.95 -3.76 -2.81
C GLU A 179 16.54 -3.36 -1.38
N LEU A 180 16.50 -4.30 -0.44
CA LEU A 180 16.21 -4.02 0.97
C LEU A 180 17.25 -3.09 1.60
N ALA A 181 18.52 -3.20 1.22
CA ALA A 181 19.58 -2.29 1.68
C ALA A 181 19.33 -0.82 1.30
N ARG A 182 18.49 -0.54 0.29
CA ARG A 182 18.11 0.82 -0.10
C ARG A 182 16.98 1.40 0.77
N VAL A 183 16.31 0.57 1.58
CA VAL A 183 15.28 1.02 2.50
C VAL A 183 15.93 1.66 3.72
N GLN A 184 15.65 2.93 3.96
CA GLN A 184 16.12 3.63 5.15
C GLN A 184 15.23 3.26 6.34
N TYR A 185 15.64 2.22 7.04
CA TYR A 185 14.95 1.74 8.22
C TYR A 185 15.48 2.40 9.49
N ARG A 186 14.55 2.83 10.36
CA ARG A 186 14.87 3.35 11.68
C ARG A 186 13.84 2.88 12.70
N PHE A 187 14.31 2.11 13.67
CA PHE A 187 13.58 1.82 14.89
C PHE A 187 13.23 3.11 15.66
N ARG A 188 12.01 3.16 16.22
CA ARG A 188 11.55 4.28 17.06
C ARG A 188 11.28 3.84 18.49
N ASP A 189 10.42 2.84 18.68
CA ASP A 189 10.03 2.36 20.00
C ASP A 189 9.54 0.90 19.97
N TYR A 190 9.56 0.24 21.11
CA TYR A 190 9.00 -1.09 21.30
C TYR A 190 8.25 -1.20 22.62
N TYR A 191 6.95 -1.43 22.53
CA TYR A 191 6.10 -1.70 23.68
C TYR A 191 5.85 -3.21 23.81
N ALA A 192 6.76 -3.88 24.53
CA ALA A 192 6.75 -5.33 24.75
C ALA A 192 5.41 -5.91 25.24
N PRO A 193 4.66 -5.30 26.19
CA PRO A 193 3.42 -5.88 26.70
C PRO A 193 2.34 -6.09 25.63
N LYS A 194 2.34 -5.29 24.55
CA LYS A 194 1.44 -5.50 23.40
C LYS A 194 2.19 -5.95 22.14
N ARG A 195 3.50 -6.16 22.23
CA ARG A 195 4.39 -6.48 21.10
C ARG A 195 4.28 -5.46 19.96
N LEU A 196 4.13 -4.18 20.30
CA LEU A 196 4.00 -3.10 19.32
C LEU A 196 5.37 -2.51 19.03
N ILE A 197 5.81 -2.60 17.78
CA ILE A 197 6.99 -1.90 17.29
C ILE A 197 6.55 -0.67 16.51
N ASP A 198 7.23 0.45 16.77
CA ASP A 198 7.15 1.66 15.96
C ASP A 198 8.47 1.81 15.21
N TYR A 199 8.39 2.02 13.89
CA TYR A 199 9.56 2.22 13.04
C TYR A 199 9.24 3.17 11.88
N VAL A 200 10.28 3.62 11.20
CA VAL A 200 10.18 4.34 9.92
C VAL A 200 10.91 3.51 8.88
N ALA A 201 10.29 3.29 7.71
CA ALA A 201 10.91 2.58 6.59
C ALA A 201 10.68 3.39 5.30
N VAL A 202 11.66 4.20 4.92
CA VAL A 202 11.61 4.98 3.67
C VAL A 202 12.18 4.13 2.54
N ALA A 203 11.32 3.67 1.64
CA ALA A 203 11.66 2.73 0.58
C ALA A 203 11.60 3.42 -0.80
N PRO A 204 12.51 3.10 -1.73
CA PRO A 204 12.34 3.44 -3.14
C PRO A 204 11.03 2.83 -3.68
N LEU A 205 10.24 3.62 -4.42
CA LEU A 205 9.01 3.12 -5.02
C LEU A 205 9.33 2.39 -6.34
N PRO A 206 8.97 1.10 -6.50
CA PRO A 206 9.30 0.30 -7.68
C PRO A 206 8.32 0.58 -8.83
N LEU A 207 8.35 1.82 -9.36
CA LEU A 207 7.48 2.24 -10.45
C LEU A 207 7.94 1.62 -11.79
N PRO A 208 7.05 1.00 -12.58
CA PRO A 208 7.36 0.54 -13.94
C PRO A 208 7.92 1.65 -14.82
N GLU A 209 8.73 1.30 -15.82
CA GLU A 209 9.37 2.27 -16.71
C GLU A 209 8.36 3.14 -17.47
N GLU A 210 7.26 2.56 -17.93
CA GLU A 210 6.16 3.28 -18.59
C GLU A 210 5.57 4.37 -17.68
N ALA A 211 5.38 4.06 -16.40
CA ALA A 211 4.87 4.99 -15.41
C ALA A 211 5.88 6.11 -15.14
N ARG A 212 7.17 5.78 -14.99
CA ARG A 212 8.23 6.79 -14.81
C ARG A 212 8.29 7.75 -15.99
N THR A 213 8.19 7.23 -17.21
CA THR A 213 8.22 8.03 -18.44
C THR A 213 7.02 8.98 -18.49
N PHE A 214 5.82 8.46 -18.25
CA PHE A 214 4.61 9.27 -18.19
C PHE A 214 4.69 10.34 -17.08
N LEU A 215 5.05 9.95 -15.85
CA LEU A 215 5.10 10.85 -14.70
C LEU A 215 6.17 11.93 -14.84
N ALA A 216 7.31 11.63 -15.44
CA ALA A 216 8.36 12.62 -15.72
C ALA A 216 7.89 13.67 -16.74
N ALA A 217 7.10 13.28 -17.74
CA ALA A 217 6.47 14.23 -18.66
C ALA A 217 5.36 15.02 -17.94
N HIS A 218 4.50 14.32 -17.18
CA HIS A 218 3.39 14.92 -16.45
C HIS A 218 3.85 15.97 -15.44
N ALA A 219 4.94 15.73 -14.72
CA ALA A 219 5.51 16.64 -13.73
C ALA A 219 5.87 18.01 -14.32
N LYS A 220 6.22 18.10 -15.61
CA LYS A 220 6.60 19.36 -16.27
C LYS A 220 5.42 20.29 -16.51
N THR A 221 4.23 19.72 -16.69
CA THR A 221 3.00 20.45 -17.02
C THR A 221 2.02 20.49 -15.86
N TYR A 222 2.32 19.81 -14.76
CA TYR A 222 1.40 19.69 -13.63
C TYR A 222 1.36 20.98 -12.81
N THR A 223 0.15 21.50 -12.60
CA THR A 223 -0.12 22.60 -11.68
C THR A 223 -0.62 22.02 -10.35
N PRO A 224 0.10 22.24 -9.23
CA PRO A 224 -0.36 21.81 -7.91
C PRO A 224 -1.72 22.37 -7.54
N VAL A 225 -2.50 21.59 -6.79
CA VAL A 225 -3.76 22.03 -6.21
C VAL A 225 -3.49 23.15 -5.21
N THR A 226 -4.16 24.28 -5.40
CA THR A 226 -4.17 25.39 -4.45
C THR A 226 -5.57 25.46 -3.84
N PHE A 227 -5.63 25.73 -2.54
CA PHE A 227 -6.87 26.09 -1.88
C PHE A 227 -6.81 27.61 -1.74
N ASP A 228 -7.63 28.32 -2.51
CA ASP A 228 -7.83 29.75 -2.27
C ASP A 228 -8.58 29.86 -0.93
N GLU A 229 -7.98 30.55 0.05
CA GLU A 229 -8.55 30.75 1.39
C GLU A 229 -9.81 31.66 1.40
N GLU A 230 -10.33 32.07 0.23
CA GLU A 230 -11.36 33.12 0.12
C GLU A 230 -12.82 32.64 0.14
N ASP A 231 -13.11 31.35 0.22
CA ASP A 231 -14.50 30.84 0.33
C ASP A 231 -14.79 30.18 1.70
N ALA A 232 -14.42 30.84 2.81
CA ALA A 232 -14.81 30.49 4.17
C ALA A 232 -15.66 31.59 4.85
#